data_AF-A0AAD6EUH6-F1
#
_entry.id   AF-A0AAD6EUH6-F1
#
_cell.length_a   1.000
_cell.length_b   1.000
_cell.length_c   1.000
_cell.angle_alpha   90.00
_cell.angle_beta   90.00
_cell.angle_gamma   90.00
#
_symmetry.space_group_name_H-M   'P 1'
#
loop_
_entity.id
_entity.type
_entity.pdbx_description
1 polymer ?
#
loop_
_entity_poly.entity_id
_entity_poly.type
_entity_poly.pdbx_seq_one_letter_code
_entity_poly.pdbx_strand_id
1 'polypeptide(L)'
;MISEETEKGKLAIKRALRALKKRHLVEEGAHAPAIDALSKPYATQSLEWKEKAEKLEMELQQCYKAQSRLSEQLVVVVDESRNLKTLVQEKEALITELQNNFYQTSEENTQLKEELEEKTRAVDLLIAENQSLKSQSEDALAKLRAAEAENKSLIDRWMLEKMKDAEKLNEANAMYEEMLLKLRAAGIGGIQQNAQKQTDGIIRRTESGYLHFNDSPLPSFCKVTIQAHQGGCGSLAFQHNSDRLISGGQDRTVKIWDPHTGALISSLQGSVGSVLDLAVSNENRSVVAACSSNNLYVWEINGGRLRHTLTGNINKVCSVDTSRVAAFTAASASLDHTIKIWDLNSGFCINTIMSPSNCNSLAFVDRDTVCSGHVDGNLRLWDIRKGKCTSEVAAHPQVTSVCVSRNGNFILTSGKDNVHNLFDVRTLEVCGTFRAGGNQVVTGWGRPCFSPDGNFIAAGSSDGNIHIWSRVSGAVTVLEGHSSAVLSCAWSERGTPLASADRNGNVYIWT
;
A
#
# COMPACT_ATOMS: atom_id res chain seq x y z
N MET A 1 135.49 -20.12 -85.78
CA MET A 1 134.68 -19.24 -84.92
C MET A 1 133.69 -18.34 -85.67
N ILE A 2 133.81 -18.12 -87.00
CA ILE A 2 132.89 -17.21 -87.75
C ILE A 2 131.69 -17.96 -88.40
N SER A 3 131.70 -19.29 -88.52
CA SER A 3 130.59 -20.03 -89.16
C SER A 3 129.45 -20.44 -88.22
N GLU A 4 129.63 -20.36 -86.90
CA GLU A 4 128.58 -20.75 -85.93
C GLU A 4 127.60 -19.62 -85.59
N GLU A 5 128.03 -18.36 -85.69
CA GLU A 5 127.18 -17.20 -85.41
C GLU A 5 126.17 -16.92 -86.54
N THR A 6 126.56 -17.22 -87.79
CA THR A 6 125.69 -17.00 -88.96
C THR A 6 124.54 -18.01 -89.03
N GLU A 7 124.75 -19.26 -88.62
CA GLU A 7 123.69 -20.27 -88.52
C GLU A 7 122.71 -19.99 -87.37
N LYS A 8 123.21 -19.52 -86.21
CA LYS A 8 122.34 -19.08 -85.11
C LYS A 8 121.46 -17.90 -85.51
N GLY A 9 121.99 -16.96 -86.30
CA GLY A 9 121.23 -15.84 -86.87
C GLY A 9 120.11 -16.28 -87.81
N LYS A 10 120.39 -17.19 -88.75
CA LYS A 10 119.36 -17.75 -89.65
C LYS A 10 118.27 -18.51 -88.89
N LEU A 11 118.65 -19.27 -87.86
CA LEU A 11 117.68 -20.02 -87.05
C LEU A 11 116.79 -19.08 -86.21
N ALA A 12 117.34 -17.98 -85.71
CA ALA A 12 116.59 -16.95 -84.98
C ALA A 12 115.56 -16.24 -85.90
N ILE A 13 115.95 -15.89 -87.13
CA ILE A 13 115.04 -15.32 -88.14
C ILE A 13 113.91 -16.30 -88.48
N LYS A 14 114.22 -17.59 -88.65
CA LYS A 14 113.21 -18.63 -88.93
C LYS A 14 112.23 -18.82 -87.77
N ARG A 15 112.70 -18.70 -86.52
CA ARG A 15 111.85 -18.73 -85.32
C ARG A 15 110.97 -17.48 -85.21
N ALA A 16 111.52 -16.30 -85.49
CA ALA A 16 110.77 -15.05 -85.50
C ALA A 16 109.65 -15.06 -86.56
N LEU A 17 109.93 -15.56 -87.76
CA LEU A 17 108.93 -15.72 -88.83
C LEU A 17 107.83 -16.71 -88.46
N ARG A 18 108.16 -17.82 -87.79
CA ARG A 18 107.13 -18.77 -87.29
C ARG A 18 106.27 -18.16 -86.18
N ALA A 19 106.87 -17.36 -85.29
CA ALA A 19 106.13 -16.67 -84.24
C ALA A 19 105.17 -15.61 -84.82
N LEU A 20 105.63 -14.84 -85.81
CA LEU A 20 104.81 -13.89 -86.56
C LEU A 20 103.64 -14.56 -87.28
N LYS A 21 103.89 -15.71 -87.95
CA LYS A 21 102.83 -16.45 -88.64
C LYS A 21 101.79 -17.03 -87.68
N LYS A 22 102.21 -17.49 -86.48
CA LYS A 22 101.28 -17.91 -85.43
C LYS A 22 100.46 -16.74 -84.89
N ARG A 23 101.07 -15.57 -84.71
CA ARG A 23 100.37 -14.36 -84.23
C ARG A 23 99.32 -13.90 -85.23
N HIS A 24 99.66 -13.91 -86.52
CA HIS A 24 98.74 -13.56 -87.59
C HIS A 24 97.53 -14.51 -87.68
N LEU A 25 97.74 -15.83 -87.56
CA LEU A 25 96.64 -16.79 -87.53
C LEU A 25 95.73 -16.64 -86.30
N VAL A 26 96.27 -16.21 -85.16
CA VAL A 26 95.47 -15.93 -83.96
C VAL A 26 94.68 -14.62 -84.11
N GLU A 27 95.25 -13.61 -84.76
CA GLU A 27 94.54 -12.37 -85.10
C GLU A 27 93.43 -12.64 -86.13
N GLU A 28 93.68 -13.42 -87.18
CA GLU A 28 92.65 -13.83 -88.14
C GLU A 28 91.51 -14.64 -87.48
N GLY A 29 91.84 -15.54 -86.55
CA GLY A 29 90.85 -16.28 -85.76
C GLY A 29 90.03 -15.41 -84.81
N ALA A 30 90.62 -14.34 -84.25
CA ALA A 30 89.90 -13.38 -83.41
C ALA A 30 88.97 -12.46 -84.22
N HIS A 31 89.28 -12.23 -85.50
CA HIS A 31 88.46 -11.45 -86.42
C HIS A 31 87.43 -12.27 -87.20
N ALA A 32 87.50 -13.61 -87.18
CA ALA A 32 86.56 -14.49 -87.88
C ALA A 32 85.08 -14.24 -87.54
N PRO A 33 84.65 -13.99 -86.28
CA PRO A 33 83.25 -13.67 -85.98
C PRO A 33 82.77 -12.34 -86.60
N ALA A 34 83.69 -11.37 -86.75
CA ALA A 34 83.38 -10.08 -87.37
C ALA A 34 83.33 -10.18 -88.90
N ILE A 35 84.15 -11.05 -89.50
CA ILE A 35 84.14 -11.32 -90.94
C ILE A 35 82.87 -12.10 -91.34
N ASP A 36 82.45 -13.08 -90.52
CA ASP A 36 81.17 -13.78 -90.71
C ASP A 36 79.95 -12.87 -90.51
N ALA A 37 80.06 -11.85 -89.68
CA ALA A 37 79.05 -10.80 -89.57
C ALA A 37 79.06 -9.85 -90.79
N LEU A 38 80.18 -9.67 -91.49
CA LEU A 38 80.26 -8.80 -92.67
C LEU A 38 79.92 -9.53 -93.99
N SER A 39 80.02 -10.87 -94.02
CA SER A 39 79.77 -11.69 -95.20
C SER A 39 78.28 -12.02 -95.44
N LYS A 40 77.42 -11.82 -94.44
CA LYS A 40 75.98 -11.98 -94.57
C LYS A 40 75.37 -10.81 -95.37
N PRO A 41 74.48 -11.04 -96.34
CA PRO A 41 73.80 -9.98 -97.07
C PRO A 41 73.10 -9.01 -96.11
N TYR A 42 73.28 -7.69 -96.31
CA TYR A 42 72.64 -6.66 -95.48
C TYR A 42 71.11 -6.86 -95.36
N ALA A 43 70.49 -7.40 -96.41
CA ALA A 43 69.07 -7.75 -96.43
C ALA A 43 68.70 -8.84 -95.40
N THR A 44 69.49 -9.90 -95.25
CA THR A 44 69.19 -10.99 -94.29
C THR A 44 69.40 -10.53 -92.85
N GLN A 45 70.40 -9.69 -92.59
CA GLN A 45 70.57 -9.06 -91.28
C GLN A 45 69.42 -8.10 -90.97
N SER A 46 69.02 -7.26 -91.92
CA SER A 46 67.88 -6.35 -91.73
C SER A 46 66.59 -7.09 -91.38
N LEU A 47 66.39 -8.28 -91.97
CA LEU A 47 65.24 -9.13 -91.67
C LEU A 47 65.34 -9.76 -90.26
N GLU A 48 66.51 -10.29 -89.88
CA GLU A 48 66.75 -10.82 -88.52
C GLU A 48 66.58 -9.74 -87.45
N TRP A 49 67.06 -8.52 -87.68
CA TRP A 49 66.87 -7.38 -86.76
C TRP A 49 65.41 -6.93 -86.71
N LYS A 50 64.70 -6.96 -87.83
CA LYS A 50 63.27 -6.65 -87.88
C LYS A 50 62.44 -7.70 -87.13
N GLU A 51 62.71 -8.98 -87.32
CA GLU A 51 62.05 -10.06 -86.56
C GLU A 51 62.35 -9.99 -85.06
N LYS A 52 63.59 -9.63 -84.68
CA LYS A 52 63.94 -9.41 -83.27
C LYS A 52 63.22 -8.19 -82.69
N ALA A 53 63.12 -7.10 -83.45
CA ALA A 53 62.39 -5.90 -83.04
C ALA A 53 60.89 -6.20 -82.87
N GLU A 54 60.27 -6.91 -83.83
CA GLU A 54 58.87 -7.32 -83.75
C GLU A 54 58.61 -8.29 -82.58
N LYS A 55 59.53 -9.22 -82.29
CA LYS A 55 59.45 -10.07 -81.09
C LYS A 55 59.54 -9.28 -79.79
N LEU A 56 60.51 -8.37 -79.69
CA LEU A 56 60.67 -7.51 -78.52
C LEU A 56 59.47 -6.58 -78.33
N GLU A 57 58.88 -6.05 -79.40
CA GLU A 57 57.64 -5.27 -79.34
C GLU A 57 56.46 -6.11 -78.85
N MET A 58 56.32 -7.35 -79.31
CA MET A 58 55.29 -8.26 -78.80
C MET A 58 55.49 -8.61 -77.32
N GLU A 59 56.73 -8.87 -76.89
CA GLU A 59 57.06 -9.11 -75.48
C GLU A 59 56.77 -7.86 -74.63
N LEU A 60 57.12 -6.66 -75.11
CA LEU A 60 56.81 -5.40 -74.46
C LEU A 60 55.29 -5.18 -74.31
N GLN A 61 54.51 -5.45 -75.35
CA GLN A 61 53.05 -5.38 -75.31
C GLN A 61 52.45 -6.40 -74.33
N GLN A 62 53.00 -7.62 -74.26
CA GLN A 62 52.59 -8.62 -73.29
C GLN A 62 52.92 -8.18 -71.85
N CYS A 63 54.11 -7.60 -71.63
CA CYS A 63 54.50 -7.02 -70.35
C CYS A 63 53.56 -5.89 -69.93
N TYR A 64 53.18 -4.97 -70.82
CA TYR A 64 52.22 -3.92 -70.49
C TYR A 64 50.83 -4.47 -70.18
N LYS A 65 50.34 -5.48 -70.91
CA LYS A 65 49.07 -6.15 -70.60
C LYS A 65 49.12 -6.87 -69.25
N ALA A 66 50.23 -7.52 -68.93
CA ALA A 66 50.42 -8.16 -67.63
C ALA A 66 50.48 -7.11 -66.50
N GLN A 67 51.19 -5.99 -66.71
CA GLN A 67 51.26 -4.88 -65.77
C GLN A 67 49.90 -4.25 -65.52
N SER A 68 49.07 -4.04 -66.55
CA SER A 68 47.72 -3.48 -66.38
C SER A 68 46.84 -4.43 -65.54
N ARG A 69 46.84 -5.73 -65.86
CA ARG A 69 46.07 -6.73 -65.09
C ARG A 69 46.52 -6.80 -63.63
N LEU A 70 47.83 -6.75 -63.39
CA LEU A 70 48.36 -6.77 -62.03
C LEU A 70 47.96 -5.50 -61.27
N SER A 71 47.96 -4.34 -61.94
CA SER A 71 47.51 -3.09 -61.34
C SER A 71 46.02 -3.08 -61.00
N GLU A 72 45.16 -3.64 -61.87
CA GLU A 72 43.73 -3.79 -61.60
C GLU A 72 43.47 -4.70 -60.40
N GLN A 73 44.16 -5.86 -60.34
CA GLN A 73 44.07 -6.76 -59.19
C GLN A 73 44.54 -6.09 -57.90
N LEU A 74 45.61 -5.29 -57.97
CA LEU A 74 46.15 -4.60 -56.81
C LEU A 74 45.18 -3.54 -56.27
N VAL A 75 44.46 -2.83 -57.15
CA VAL A 75 43.40 -1.88 -56.74
C VAL A 75 42.27 -2.60 -55.99
N VAL A 76 41.78 -3.73 -56.52
CA VAL A 76 40.73 -4.52 -55.86
C VAL A 76 41.17 -4.98 -54.47
N VAL A 77 42.38 -5.54 -54.36
CA VAL A 77 42.91 -6.00 -53.07
C VAL A 77 43.13 -4.83 -52.09
N VAL A 78 43.54 -3.66 -52.58
CA VAL A 78 43.69 -2.46 -51.73
C VAL A 78 42.34 -1.97 -51.22
N ASP A 79 41.29 -2.00 -52.05
CA ASP A 79 39.94 -1.60 -51.62
C ASP A 79 39.32 -2.61 -50.65
N GLU A 80 39.52 -3.91 -50.87
CA GLU A 80 39.16 -4.96 -49.90
C GLU A 80 39.89 -4.78 -48.57
N SER A 81 41.19 -4.47 -48.61
CA SER A 81 41.99 -4.21 -47.41
C SER A 81 41.50 -2.97 -46.64
N ARG A 82 41.08 -1.91 -47.35
CA ARG A 82 40.47 -0.72 -46.74
C ARG A 82 39.16 -1.05 -46.06
N ASN A 83 38.28 -1.81 -46.71
CA ASN A 83 36.99 -2.23 -46.14
C ASN A 83 37.16 -3.13 -44.91
N LEU A 84 38.12 -4.06 -44.95
CA LEU A 84 38.45 -4.89 -43.78
C LEU A 84 39.01 -4.03 -42.65
N LYS A 85 39.83 -3.02 -42.95
CA LYS A 85 40.37 -2.12 -41.93
C LYS A 85 39.29 -1.29 -41.24
N THR A 86 38.32 -0.75 -41.98
CA THR A 86 37.19 -0.02 -41.38
C THR A 86 36.34 -0.95 -40.52
N LEU A 87 36.07 -2.17 -40.98
CA LEU A 87 35.34 -3.16 -40.19
C LEU A 87 36.07 -3.53 -38.90
N VAL A 88 37.39 -3.69 -38.93
CA VAL A 88 38.19 -3.95 -37.72
C VAL A 88 38.08 -2.78 -36.74
N GLN A 89 38.18 -1.53 -37.21
CA GLN A 89 38.03 -0.35 -36.35
C GLN A 89 36.64 -0.27 -35.70
N GLU A 90 35.57 -0.58 -36.44
CA GLU A 90 34.21 -0.65 -35.89
C GLU A 90 34.08 -1.74 -34.82
N LYS A 91 34.69 -2.92 -35.04
CA LYS A 91 34.68 -4.01 -34.06
C LYS A 91 35.49 -3.69 -32.82
N GLU A 92 36.64 -3.03 -32.97
CA GLU A 92 37.45 -2.55 -31.84
C GLU A 92 36.66 -1.53 -31.00
N ALA A 93 35.98 -0.58 -31.63
CA ALA A 93 35.12 0.38 -30.92
C ALA A 93 33.99 -0.32 -30.15
N LEU A 94 33.28 -1.27 -30.77
CA LEU A 94 32.24 -2.06 -30.11
C LEU A 94 32.79 -2.88 -28.93
N ILE A 95 33.99 -3.46 -29.06
CA ILE A 95 34.64 -4.18 -27.95
C ILE A 95 34.89 -3.24 -26.78
N THR A 96 35.41 -2.03 -27.02
CA THR A 96 35.65 -1.05 -25.94
C THR A 96 34.36 -0.61 -25.27
N GLU A 97 33.27 -0.42 -26.02
CA GLU A 97 31.96 -0.07 -25.46
C GLU A 97 31.40 -1.21 -24.60
N LEU A 98 31.47 -2.45 -25.09
CA LEU A 98 31.05 -3.64 -24.33
C LEU A 98 31.89 -3.84 -23.06
N GLN A 99 33.19 -3.57 -23.11
CA GLN A 99 34.06 -3.63 -21.93
C GLN A 99 33.67 -2.58 -20.88
N ASN A 100 33.36 -1.35 -21.29
CA ASN A 100 32.89 -0.31 -20.38
C ASN A 100 31.55 -0.68 -19.74
N ASN A 101 30.59 -1.16 -20.53
CA ASN A 101 29.29 -1.60 -20.03
C ASN A 101 29.43 -2.80 -19.08
N PHE A 102 30.34 -3.74 -19.36
CA PHE A 102 30.65 -4.84 -18.47
C PHE A 102 31.25 -4.35 -17.14
N TYR A 103 32.17 -3.39 -17.18
CA TYR A 103 32.77 -2.83 -15.97
C TYR A 103 31.71 -2.13 -15.11
N GLN A 104 30.87 -1.28 -15.72
CA GLN A 104 29.81 -0.58 -15.02
C GLN A 104 28.80 -1.55 -14.38
N THR A 105 28.33 -2.55 -15.15
CA THR A 105 27.40 -3.56 -14.61
C THR A 105 28.04 -4.44 -13.54
N SER A 106 29.36 -4.70 -13.62
CA SER A 106 30.09 -5.40 -12.56
C SER A 106 30.17 -4.57 -11.28
N GLU A 107 30.39 -3.26 -11.39
CA GLU A 107 30.45 -2.34 -10.24
C GLU A 107 29.09 -2.20 -9.56
N GLU A 108 28.02 -2.05 -10.33
CA GLU A 108 26.63 -2.05 -9.84
C GLU A 108 26.30 -3.36 -9.10
N ASN A 109 26.74 -4.51 -9.64
CA ASN A 109 26.56 -5.80 -8.97
C ASN A 109 27.35 -5.91 -7.66
N THR A 110 28.52 -5.29 -7.55
CA THR A 110 29.27 -5.27 -6.28
C THR A 110 28.58 -4.41 -5.24
N GLN A 111 28.07 -3.23 -5.63
CA GLN A 111 27.33 -2.34 -4.73
C GLN A 111 26.05 -3.01 -4.23
N LEU A 112 25.28 -3.65 -5.11
CA LEU A 112 24.06 -4.38 -4.74
C LEU A 112 24.33 -5.55 -3.78
N LYS A 113 25.49 -6.22 -3.90
CA LYS A 113 25.88 -7.28 -2.96
C LYS A 113 26.20 -6.72 -1.57
N GLU A 114 26.92 -5.60 -1.50
CA GLU A 114 27.22 -4.94 -0.23
C GLU A 114 25.93 -4.47 0.46
N GLU A 115 25.02 -3.84 -0.28
CA GLU A 115 23.71 -3.45 0.25
C GLU A 115 22.90 -4.66 0.76
N LEU A 116 22.91 -5.77 0.01
CA LEU A 116 22.22 -7.00 0.41
C LEU A 116 22.81 -7.56 1.72
N GLU A 117 24.12 -7.57 1.88
CA GLU A 117 24.78 -7.99 3.13
C GLU A 117 24.40 -7.09 4.30
N GLU A 118 24.39 -5.77 4.11
CA GLU A 118 23.98 -4.82 5.15
C GLU A 118 22.52 -5.04 5.59
N LYS A 119 21.61 -5.22 4.61
CA LYS A 119 20.20 -5.50 4.92
C LYS A 119 20.03 -6.84 5.61
N THR A 120 20.81 -7.86 5.23
CA THR A 120 20.77 -9.17 5.89
C THR A 120 21.20 -9.06 7.35
N ARG A 121 22.31 -8.35 7.64
CA ARG A 121 22.77 -8.09 9.01
C ARG A 121 21.74 -7.33 9.84
N ALA A 122 21.06 -6.34 9.24
CA ALA A 122 20.00 -5.60 9.91
C ALA A 122 18.79 -6.49 10.25
N VAL A 123 18.41 -7.41 9.35
CA VAL A 123 17.34 -8.38 9.59
C VAL A 123 17.70 -9.33 10.74
N ASP A 124 18.93 -9.83 10.78
CA ASP A 124 19.38 -10.73 11.86
C ASP A 124 19.33 -10.04 13.24
N LEU A 125 19.72 -8.77 13.32
CA LEU A 125 19.58 -7.97 14.55
C LEU A 125 18.12 -7.81 14.98
N LEU A 126 17.22 -7.50 14.05
CA LEU A 126 15.79 -7.39 14.33
C LEU A 126 15.18 -8.72 14.77
N ILE A 127 15.65 -9.85 14.23
CA ILE A 127 15.22 -11.18 14.67
C ILE A 127 15.65 -11.42 16.12
N ALA A 128 16.90 -11.08 16.48
CA ALA A 128 17.39 -11.22 17.84
C ALA A 128 16.62 -10.34 18.84
N GLU A 129 16.33 -9.09 18.49
CA GLU A 129 15.51 -8.19 19.32
C GLU A 129 14.09 -8.73 19.50
N ASN A 130 13.45 -9.21 18.43
CA ASN A 130 12.11 -9.81 18.51
C ASN A 130 12.09 -11.07 19.39
N GLN A 131 13.12 -11.90 19.35
CA GLN A 131 13.23 -13.06 20.23
C GLN A 131 13.35 -12.64 21.70
N SER A 132 14.13 -11.60 22.01
CA SER A 132 14.25 -11.05 23.37
C SER A 132 12.93 -10.43 23.86
N LEU A 133 12.23 -9.68 23.02
CA LEU A 133 10.93 -9.11 23.37
C LEU A 133 9.87 -10.21 23.58
N LYS A 134 9.93 -11.27 22.78
CA LYS A 134 9.04 -12.43 22.95
C LYS A 134 9.26 -13.10 24.30
N SER A 135 10.50 -13.33 24.72
CA SER A 135 10.77 -13.93 26.04
C SER A 135 10.29 -13.03 27.18
N GLN A 136 10.49 -11.70 27.06
CA GLN A 136 9.97 -10.74 28.05
C GLN A 136 8.44 -10.75 28.12
N SER A 137 7.76 -10.89 26.98
CA SER A 137 6.30 -10.99 26.93
C SER A 137 5.79 -12.29 27.55
N GLU A 138 6.48 -13.41 27.35
CA GLU A 138 6.13 -14.70 27.96
C GLU A 138 6.29 -14.64 29.49
N ASP A 139 7.37 -14.02 29.98
CA ASP A 139 7.59 -13.79 31.41
C ASP A 139 6.52 -12.88 32.03
N ALA A 140 6.12 -11.82 31.33
CA ALA A 140 5.06 -10.92 31.78
C ALA A 140 3.69 -11.63 31.84
N LEU A 141 3.38 -12.46 30.84
CA LEU A 141 2.17 -13.27 30.83
C LEU A 141 2.15 -14.30 31.96
N ALA A 142 3.30 -14.92 32.29
CA ALA A 142 3.41 -15.83 33.42
C ALA A 142 3.12 -15.12 34.75
N LYS A 143 3.66 -13.90 34.94
CA LYS A 143 3.39 -13.07 36.12
C LYS A 143 1.92 -12.65 36.22
N LEU A 144 1.30 -12.28 35.10
CA LEU A 144 -0.12 -11.94 35.05
C LEU A 144 -1.00 -13.14 35.47
N ARG A 145 -0.72 -14.33 34.93
CA ARG A 145 -1.46 -15.55 35.30
C ARG A 145 -1.31 -15.91 36.78
N ALA A 146 -0.12 -15.70 37.36
CA ALA A 146 0.10 -15.90 38.78
C ALA A 146 -0.76 -14.91 39.61
N ALA A 147 -0.77 -13.63 39.24
CA ALA A 147 -1.58 -12.62 39.91
C ALA A 147 -3.11 -12.86 39.75
N GLU A 148 -3.56 -13.32 38.59
CA GLU A 148 -4.96 -13.72 38.37
C GLU A 148 -5.37 -14.90 39.25
N ALA A 149 -4.48 -15.90 39.40
CA ALA A 149 -4.73 -17.03 40.30
C ALA A 149 -4.80 -16.58 41.77
N GLU A 150 -3.90 -15.68 42.20
CA GLU A 150 -3.95 -15.08 43.53
C GLU A 150 -5.24 -14.30 43.76
N ASN A 151 -5.63 -13.43 42.82
CA ASN A 151 -6.88 -12.67 42.88
C ASN A 151 -8.10 -13.59 42.97
N LYS A 152 -8.14 -14.66 42.19
CA LYS A 152 -9.22 -15.65 42.25
C LYS A 152 -9.30 -16.29 43.63
N SER A 153 -8.16 -16.67 44.21
CA SER A 153 -8.11 -17.24 45.56
C SER A 153 -8.59 -16.27 46.64
N LEU A 154 -8.32 -14.97 46.48
CA LEU A 154 -8.78 -13.92 47.38
C LEU A 154 -10.28 -13.71 47.25
N ILE A 155 -10.82 -13.72 46.02
CA ILE A 155 -12.26 -13.61 45.77
C ILE A 155 -13.00 -14.79 46.39
N ASP A 156 -12.51 -16.02 46.20
CA ASP A 156 -13.12 -17.21 46.79
C ASP A 156 -13.11 -17.14 48.33
N ARG A 157 -12.02 -16.67 48.94
CA ARG A 157 -11.93 -16.47 50.38
C ARG A 157 -12.90 -15.39 50.88
N TRP A 158 -13.00 -14.29 50.16
CA TRP A 158 -13.92 -13.19 50.49
C TRP A 158 -15.38 -13.61 50.34
N MET A 159 -15.73 -14.33 49.28
CA MET A 159 -17.06 -14.91 49.09
C MET A 159 -17.45 -15.83 50.25
N LEU A 160 -16.52 -16.69 50.70
CA LEU A 160 -16.75 -17.56 51.85
C LEU A 160 -17.05 -16.75 53.14
N GLU A 161 -16.32 -15.66 53.37
CA GLU A 161 -16.59 -14.75 54.49
C GLU A 161 -17.94 -14.06 54.35
N LYS A 162 -18.29 -13.60 53.14
CA LYS A 162 -19.61 -12.98 52.87
C LYS A 162 -20.77 -13.95 53.01
N MET A 163 -20.60 -15.23 52.65
CA MET A 163 -21.61 -16.25 52.91
C MET A 163 -21.84 -16.45 54.40
N LYS A 164 -20.77 -16.51 55.21
CA LYS A 164 -20.90 -16.58 56.67
C LYS A 164 -21.59 -15.37 57.28
N ASP A 165 -21.30 -14.17 56.77
CA ASP A 165 -21.98 -12.95 57.20
C ASP A 165 -23.46 -12.94 56.77
N ALA A 166 -23.78 -13.44 55.58
CA ALA A 166 -25.15 -13.59 55.09
C ALA A 166 -25.94 -14.61 55.91
N GLU A 167 -25.33 -15.73 56.31
CA GLU A 167 -25.94 -16.71 57.22
C GLU A 167 -26.30 -16.07 58.56
N LYS A 168 -25.38 -15.32 59.18
CA LYS A 168 -25.66 -14.57 60.42
C LYS A 168 -26.78 -13.54 60.25
N LEU A 169 -26.81 -12.84 59.11
CA LEU A 169 -27.88 -11.89 58.80
C LEU A 169 -29.22 -12.60 58.58
N ASN A 170 -29.23 -13.78 57.97
CA ASN A 170 -30.43 -14.60 57.80
C ASN A 170 -30.94 -15.12 59.14
N GLU A 171 -30.05 -15.54 60.06
CA GLU A 171 -30.41 -15.88 61.43
C GLU A 171 -31.04 -14.69 62.16
N ALA A 172 -30.45 -13.50 62.02
CA ALA A 172 -31.00 -12.27 62.58
C ALA A 172 -32.38 -11.93 61.98
N ASN A 173 -32.52 -12.06 60.66
CA ASN A 173 -33.78 -11.83 59.96
C ASN A 173 -34.85 -12.85 60.37
N ALA A 174 -34.50 -14.12 60.58
CA ALA A 174 -35.42 -15.12 61.09
C ALA A 174 -35.91 -14.75 62.50
N MET A 175 -35.03 -14.23 63.37
CA MET A 175 -35.44 -13.70 64.67
C MET A 175 -36.35 -12.46 64.53
N TYR A 176 -36.06 -11.56 63.58
CA TYR A 176 -36.93 -10.40 63.29
C TYR A 176 -38.28 -10.81 62.72
N GLU A 177 -38.35 -11.82 61.86
CA GLU A 177 -39.60 -12.37 61.34
C GLU A 177 -40.43 -13.01 62.45
N GLU A 178 -39.79 -13.74 63.37
CA GLU A 178 -40.47 -14.28 64.56
C GLU A 178 -41.01 -13.15 65.45
N MET A 179 -40.24 -12.07 65.62
CA MET A 179 -40.68 -10.86 66.33
C MET A 179 -41.81 -10.12 65.60
N LEU A 180 -41.75 -10.03 64.27
CA LEU A 180 -42.79 -9.44 63.43
C LEU A 180 -44.06 -10.28 63.43
N LEU A 181 -43.96 -11.62 63.49
CA LEU A 181 -45.11 -12.51 63.67
C LEU A 181 -45.74 -12.30 65.05
N LYS A 182 -44.94 -12.11 66.10
CA LYS A 182 -45.44 -11.72 67.44
C LYS A 182 -46.14 -10.35 67.42
N LEU A 183 -45.60 -9.38 66.68
CA LEU A 183 -46.21 -8.06 66.49
C LEU A 183 -47.47 -8.10 65.59
N ARG A 184 -47.51 -9.01 64.61
CA ARG A 184 -48.67 -9.26 63.76
C ARG A 184 -49.79 -9.94 64.55
N ALA A 185 -49.46 -10.85 65.46
CA ALA A 185 -50.38 -11.39 66.46
C ALA A 185 -50.88 -10.30 67.44
N ALA A 186 -50.09 -9.25 67.67
CA ALA A 186 -50.47 -8.06 68.46
C ALA A 186 -51.27 -6.99 67.67
N GLY A 187 -51.65 -7.25 66.40
CA GLY A 187 -52.72 -6.51 65.72
C GLY A 187 -52.37 -5.17 65.08
N ILE A 188 -51.21 -5.02 64.43
CA ILE A 188 -50.84 -3.80 63.67
C ILE A 188 -50.67 -4.11 62.17
N GLY A 189 -51.79 -4.21 61.45
CA GLY A 189 -51.83 -4.63 60.03
C GLY A 189 -51.82 -3.49 58.98
N GLY A 190 -51.54 -2.25 59.37
CA GLY A 190 -51.74 -1.08 58.48
C GLY A 190 -50.62 -0.75 57.48
N ILE A 191 -49.41 -1.30 57.64
CA ILE A 191 -48.21 -0.74 56.97
C ILE A 191 -47.86 -1.48 55.66
N GLN A 192 -48.50 -2.61 55.36
CA GLN A 192 -48.05 -3.51 54.30
C GLN A 192 -48.41 -3.04 52.87
N GLN A 193 -49.43 -2.18 52.70
CA GLN A 193 -49.81 -1.66 51.38
C GLN A 193 -48.86 -0.58 50.82
N ASN A 194 -48.10 0.12 51.68
CA ASN A 194 -47.16 1.14 51.24
C ASN A 194 -45.82 0.54 50.77
N ALA A 195 -45.44 -0.65 51.24
CA ALA A 195 -44.18 -1.29 50.85
C ALA A 195 -44.21 -1.86 49.42
N GLN A 196 -45.34 -2.43 48.99
CA GLN A 196 -45.47 -2.99 47.62
C GLN A 196 -45.55 -1.91 46.53
N LYS A 197 -46.06 -0.71 46.84
CA LYS A 197 -46.04 0.42 45.90
C LYS A 197 -44.66 1.08 45.79
N GLN A 198 -43.82 0.97 46.82
CA GLN A 198 -42.44 1.45 46.75
C GLN A 198 -41.54 0.52 45.94
N THR A 199 -41.74 -0.80 45.97
CA THR A 199 -40.89 -1.76 45.25
C THR A 199 -41.03 -1.68 43.73
N ASP A 200 -42.23 -1.45 43.19
CA ASP A 200 -42.45 -1.30 41.75
C ASP A 200 -41.96 0.06 41.21
N GLY A 201 -41.92 1.10 42.06
CA GLY A 201 -41.35 2.40 41.73
C GLY A 201 -39.82 2.45 41.78
N ILE A 202 -39.18 1.48 42.44
CA ILE A 202 -37.72 1.41 42.61
C ILE A 202 -37.04 0.71 41.42
N ILE A 203 -37.72 -0.19 40.69
CA ILE A 203 -37.12 -0.90 39.54
C ILE A 203 -36.96 0.01 38.29
N ARG A 204 -37.60 1.20 38.29
CA ARG A 204 -37.41 2.24 37.26
C ARG A 204 -36.59 3.45 37.71
N ARG A 205 -35.96 3.39 38.88
CA ARG A 205 -34.96 4.37 39.30
C ARG A 205 -33.69 3.63 39.69
N THR A 206 -32.63 3.98 38.98
CA THR A 206 -31.23 3.63 39.25
C THR A 206 -30.84 2.16 39.06
N GLU A 207 -30.43 1.82 37.83
CA GLU A 207 -29.23 0.99 37.62
C GLU A 207 -27.99 1.79 38.08
N SER A 208 -27.92 2.11 39.38
CA SER A 208 -26.78 2.78 40.03
C SER A 208 -25.65 1.77 40.27
N GLY A 209 -25.11 1.24 39.17
CA GLY A 209 -24.00 0.31 39.19
C GLY A 209 -23.04 0.45 37.99
N TYR A 210 -23.34 1.30 37.01
CA TYR A 210 -22.45 1.54 35.89
C TYR A 210 -21.59 2.78 36.11
N LEU A 211 -20.32 2.50 36.33
CA LEU A 211 -19.11 3.34 36.33
C LEU A 211 -19.32 4.77 35.80
N HIS A 212 -18.86 5.74 36.60
CA HIS A 212 -18.76 7.17 36.27
C HIS A 212 -18.58 7.44 34.77
N PHE A 213 -19.67 7.81 34.11
CA PHE A 213 -19.61 8.46 32.82
C PHE A 213 -18.96 9.82 33.05
N ASN A 214 -17.81 10.07 32.41
CA ASN A 214 -17.33 11.44 32.31
C ASN A 214 -18.43 12.21 31.57
N ASP A 215 -19.09 13.15 32.25
CA ASP A 215 -20.02 14.07 31.61
C ASP A 215 -19.30 14.69 30.41
N SER A 216 -19.87 14.52 29.20
CA SER A 216 -19.30 15.14 28.01
C SER A 216 -19.72 16.61 27.99
N PRO A 217 -18.82 17.58 28.21
CA PRO A 217 -19.17 18.99 28.11
C PRO A 217 -19.57 19.30 26.66
N LEU A 218 -20.56 20.17 26.51
CA LEU A 218 -21.00 20.61 25.18
C LEU A 218 -19.87 21.41 24.52
N PRO A 219 -19.36 20.97 23.35
CA PRO A 219 -18.38 21.74 22.61
C PRO A 219 -18.99 23.08 22.18
N SER A 220 -18.21 24.15 22.22
CA SER A 220 -18.74 25.51 21.98
C SER A 220 -17.94 26.33 20.98
N PHE A 221 -16.66 26.03 20.79
CA PHE A 221 -15.82 26.73 19.80
C PHE A 221 -14.87 25.77 19.10
N CYS A 222 -14.47 26.15 17.87
CA CYS A 222 -13.47 25.42 17.11
C CYS A 222 -12.07 25.76 17.59
N LYS A 223 -11.32 24.74 18.04
CA LYS A 223 -9.94 24.89 18.52
C LYS A 223 -8.91 24.77 17.39
N VAL A 224 -9.12 23.82 16.49
CA VAL A 224 -8.14 23.49 15.43
C VAL A 224 -8.86 23.25 14.11
N THR A 225 -8.34 23.85 13.04
CA THR A 225 -8.80 23.64 11.66
C THR A 225 -7.66 23.03 10.85
N ILE A 226 -7.94 21.94 10.16
CA ILE A 226 -6.95 21.13 9.43
C ILE A 226 -7.43 20.96 7.99
N GLN A 227 -6.62 21.37 7.01
CA GLN A 227 -6.83 20.97 5.61
C GLN A 227 -6.35 19.52 5.44
N ALA A 228 -7.25 18.56 5.70
CA ALA A 228 -6.88 17.16 5.78
C ALA A 228 -6.69 16.53 4.39
N HIS A 229 -7.60 16.79 3.45
CA HIS A 229 -7.65 16.11 2.16
C HIS A 229 -7.81 17.08 0.98
N GLN A 230 -7.36 16.64 -0.19
CA GLN A 230 -7.59 17.33 -1.48
C GLN A 230 -8.93 16.84 -2.05
N GLY A 231 -10.04 17.43 -1.58
CA GLY A 231 -11.41 16.99 -1.85
C GLY A 231 -12.11 16.47 -0.58
N GLY A 232 -13.36 16.02 -0.71
CA GLY A 232 -14.20 15.73 0.46
C GLY A 232 -13.65 14.68 1.41
N CYS A 233 -13.82 14.92 2.72
CA CYS A 233 -13.51 13.93 3.76
C CYS A 233 -14.76 13.12 4.05
N GLY A 234 -14.75 11.86 3.61
CA GLY A 234 -15.92 10.98 3.65
C GLY A 234 -16.23 10.47 5.05
N SER A 235 -15.21 10.23 5.90
CA SER A 235 -15.40 9.67 7.24
C SER A 235 -14.35 10.15 8.24
N LEU A 236 -14.75 10.23 9.50
CA LEU A 236 -13.90 10.47 10.66
C LEU A 236 -14.13 9.40 11.71
N ALA A 237 -13.05 8.95 12.36
CA ALA A 237 -13.13 8.06 13.49
C ALA A 237 -12.04 8.40 14.51
N PHE A 238 -12.41 8.40 15.80
CA PHE A 238 -11.42 8.41 16.87
C PHE A 238 -10.98 6.99 17.17
N GLN A 239 -9.72 6.86 17.58
CA GLN A 239 -9.27 5.65 18.26
C GLN A 239 -10.02 5.51 19.60
N HIS A 240 -10.26 4.28 20.08
CA HIS A 240 -11.08 4.09 21.29
C HIS A 240 -10.43 4.68 22.55
N ASN A 241 -9.10 4.83 22.58
CA ASN A 241 -8.38 5.54 23.64
C ASN A 241 -8.42 7.08 23.50
N SER A 242 -8.98 7.60 22.39
CA SER A 242 -9.05 9.00 21.99
C SER A 242 -7.73 9.71 21.70
N ASP A 243 -6.61 8.98 21.58
CA ASP A 243 -5.30 9.60 21.39
C ASP A 243 -5.03 10.02 19.93
N ARG A 244 -5.78 9.45 18.97
CA ARG A 244 -5.60 9.71 17.55
C ARG A 244 -6.94 9.91 16.85
N LEU A 245 -6.98 10.85 15.91
CA LEU A 245 -8.08 11.08 15.00
C LEU A 245 -7.70 10.53 13.62
N ILE A 246 -8.60 9.78 12.98
CA ILE A 246 -8.38 9.18 11.67
C ILE A 246 -9.39 9.74 10.69
N SER A 247 -8.91 10.20 9.53
CA SER A 247 -9.73 10.78 8.47
C SER A 247 -9.54 10.05 7.15
N GLY A 248 -10.63 9.88 6.40
CA GLY A 248 -10.65 9.22 5.10
C GLY A 248 -11.12 10.19 4.03
N GLY A 249 -10.34 10.31 2.95
CA GLY A 249 -10.57 11.33 1.93
C GLY A 249 -10.93 10.79 0.55
N GLN A 250 -11.48 11.69 -0.26
CA GLN A 250 -11.66 11.48 -1.70
C GLN A 250 -10.31 11.38 -2.45
N ASP A 251 -9.24 11.92 -1.86
CA ASP A 251 -7.85 11.81 -2.33
C ASP A 251 -7.26 10.39 -2.24
N ARG A 252 -8.06 9.41 -1.80
CA ARG A 252 -7.71 7.98 -1.70
C ARG A 252 -6.67 7.70 -0.62
N THR A 253 -6.56 8.58 0.36
CA THR A 253 -5.68 8.40 1.51
C THR A 253 -6.48 8.34 2.80
N VAL A 254 -5.93 7.63 3.77
CA VAL A 254 -6.38 7.68 5.17
C VAL A 254 -5.28 8.36 5.96
N LYS A 255 -5.60 9.41 6.71
CA LYS A 255 -4.62 10.19 7.47
C LYS A 255 -4.91 10.09 8.95
N ILE A 256 -3.84 10.08 9.75
CA ILE A 256 -3.89 9.96 11.21
C ILE A 256 -3.33 11.24 11.79
N TRP A 257 -4.08 11.85 12.71
CA TRP A 257 -3.82 13.16 13.28
C TRP A 257 -3.77 13.08 14.80
N ASP A 258 -2.97 13.95 15.41
CA ASP A 258 -3.09 14.24 16.83
C ASP A 258 -4.25 15.22 17.04
N PRO A 259 -5.31 14.84 17.77
CA PRO A 259 -6.48 15.70 17.95
C PRO A 259 -6.21 16.94 18.80
N HIS A 260 -5.12 17.00 19.58
CA HIS A 260 -4.82 18.14 20.43
C HIS A 260 -4.11 19.26 19.68
N THR A 261 -3.19 18.89 18.80
CA THR A 261 -2.33 19.81 18.03
C THR A 261 -2.79 19.99 16.59
N GLY A 262 -3.54 19.03 16.05
CA GLY A 262 -3.86 18.94 14.61
C GLY A 262 -2.70 18.50 13.74
N ALA A 263 -1.58 18.05 14.32
CA ALA A 263 -0.43 17.60 13.56
C ALA A 263 -0.71 16.27 12.85
N LEU A 264 -0.25 16.15 11.60
CA LEU A 264 -0.28 14.90 10.85
C LEU A 264 0.75 13.93 11.44
N ILE A 265 0.28 12.79 11.96
CA ILE A 265 1.14 11.72 12.49
C ILE A 265 1.58 10.78 11.37
N SER A 266 0.63 10.34 10.54
CA SER A 266 0.91 9.36 9.48
C SER A 266 -0.11 9.46 8.35
N SER A 267 0.32 9.09 7.15
CA SER A 267 -0.52 8.99 5.95
C SER A 267 -0.49 7.56 5.44
N LEU A 268 -1.64 6.91 5.42
CA LEU A 268 -1.84 5.56 4.92
C LEU A 268 -2.22 5.63 3.44
N GLN A 269 -1.38 5.03 2.59
CA GLN A 269 -1.58 4.96 1.15
C GLN A 269 -1.82 3.52 0.69
N GLY A 270 -2.19 3.35 -0.58
CA GLY A 270 -2.45 2.06 -1.21
C GLY A 270 -3.91 1.77 -1.53
N SER A 271 -4.84 2.67 -1.18
CA SER A 271 -6.24 2.56 -1.62
C SER A 271 -6.40 3.08 -3.06
N VAL A 272 -7.18 2.38 -3.87
CA VAL A 272 -7.32 2.67 -5.32
C VAL A 272 -8.45 3.67 -5.60
N GLY A 273 -9.44 3.75 -4.73
CA GLY A 273 -10.61 4.63 -4.86
C GLY A 273 -10.81 5.54 -3.65
N SER A 274 -11.86 6.35 -3.69
CA SER A 274 -12.18 7.29 -2.62
C SER A 274 -12.64 6.54 -1.37
N VAL A 275 -12.18 6.99 -0.21
CA VAL A 275 -12.58 6.41 1.08
C VAL A 275 -13.95 6.94 1.45
N LEU A 276 -14.92 6.02 1.52
CA LEU A 276 -16.32 6.33 1.80
C LEU A 276 -16.63 6.21 3.29
N ASP A 277 -16.04 5.22 3.97
CA ASP A 277 -16.20 4.97 5.40
C ASP A 277 -14.91 4.47 6.05
N LEU A 278 -14.83 4.62 7.37
CA LEU A 278 -13.72 4.18 8.21
C LEU A 278 -14.23 3.58 9.50
N ALA A 279 -13.59 2.50 9.93
CA ALA A 279 -13.78 1.92 11.24
C ALA A 279 -12.43 1.54 11.86
N VAL A 280 -12.31 1.78 13.17
CA VAL A 280 -11.12 1.43 13.94
C VAL A 280 -11.39 0.13 14.67
N SER A 281 -10.48 -0.84 14.55
CA SER A 281 -10.59 -2.10 15.30
C SER A 281 -10.65 -1.82 16.81
N ASN A 282 -11.39 -2.64 17.57
CA ASN A 282 -11.51 -2.49 19.03
C ASN A 282 -10.16 -2.44 19.77
N GLU A 283 -9.18 -3.25 19.33
CA GLU A 283 -7.81 -3.28 19.87
C GLU A 283 -6.96 -2.06 19.49
N ASN A 284 -7.52 -1.13 18.72
CA ASN A 284 -6.85 0.06 18.20
C ASN A 284 -5.58 -0.21 17.38
N ARG A 285 -5.45 -1.42 16.83
CA ARG A 285 -4.27 -1.83 16.06
C ARG A 285 -4.44 -1.61 14.56
N SER A 286 -5.67 -1.74 14.06
CA SER A 286 -5.97 -1.67 12.64
C SER A 286 -7.07 -0.65 12.34
N VAL A 287 -6.98 -0.04 11.15
CA VAL A 287 -8.07 0.74 10.57
C VAL A 287 -8.55 0.06 9.30
N VAL A 288 -9.87 -0.01 9.12
CA VAL A 288 -10.53 -0.55 7.94
C VAL A 288 -11.19 0.59 7.18
N ALA A 289 -10.92 0.71 5.88
CA ALA A 289 -11.60 1.67 5.02
C ALA A 289 -12.49 0.97 4.00
N ALA A 290 -13.72 1.46 3.87
CA ALA A 290 -14.61 1.15 2.77
C ALA A 290 -14.30 2.07 1.59
N CYS A 291 -14.15 1.49 0.40
CA CYS A 291 -13.70 2.20 -0.77
C CYS A 291 -14.74 2.20 -1.91
N SER A 292 -14.75 3.26 -2.70
CA SER A 292 -15.52 3.34 -3.94
C SER A 292 -15.00 2.41 -5.04
N SER A 293 -13.84 1.75 -4.85
CA SER A 293 -13.26 0.78 -5.77
C SER A 293 -13.66 -0.67 -5.43
N ASN A 294 -14.79 -0.86 -4.76
CA ASN A 294 -15.41 -2.14 -4.39
C ASN A 294 -14.66 -2.98 -3.33
N ASN A 295 -13.43 -2.63 -2.99
CA ASN A 295 -12.64 -3.33 -1.99
C ASN A 295 -12.70 -2.62 -0.64
N LEU A 296 -12.41 -3.36 0.44
CA LEU A 296 -11.98 -2.75 1.69
C LEU A 296 -10.48 -2.91 1.86
N TYR A 297 -9.87 -1.98 2.57
CA TYR A 297 -8.45 -1.99 2.87
C TYR A 297 -8.24 -1.93 4.37
N VAL A 298 -7.33 -2.75 4.89
CA VAL A 298 -7.01 -2.84 6.31
C VAL A 298 -5.56 -2.46 6.51
N TRP A 299 -5.28 -1.40 7.27
CA TRP A 299 -3.93 -0.97 7.60
C TRP A 299 -3.65 -1.14 9.09
N GLU A 300 -2.39 -1.35 9.44
CA GLU A 300 -1.90 -1.23 10.81
C GLU A 300 -1.64 0.24 11.16
N ILE A 301 -2.20 0.71 12.28
CA ILE A 301 -2.18 2.14 12.68
C ILE A 301 -0.78 2.63 13.04
N ASN A 302 0.04 1.80 13.70
CA ASN A 302 1.37 2.21 14.16
C ASN A 302 2.44 2.12 13.08
N GLY A 303 2.36 1.11 12.20
CA GLY A 303 3.33 0.90 11.13
C GLY A 303 2.93 1.48 9.77
N GLY A 304 1.67 1.88 9.61
CA GLY A 304 1.11 2.34 8.34
C GLY A 304 1.03 1.29 7.23
N ARG A 305 1.37 0.04 7.55
CA ARG A 305 1.44 -1.07 6.60
C ARG A 305 0.04 -1.55 6.22
N LEU A 306 -0.22 -1.68 4.93
CA LEU A 306 -1.41 -2.37 4.42
C LEU A 306 -1.30 -3.87 4.77
N ARG A 307 -2.21 -4.37 5.62
CA ARG A 307 -2.26 -5.78 6.03
C ARG A 307 -3.10 -6.62 5.08
N HIS A 308 -4.30 -6.16 4.75
CA HIS A 308 -5.24 -6.90 3.91
C HIS A 308 -5.92 -5.98 2.90
N THR A 309 -6.18 -6.54 1.72
CA THR A 309 -7.15 -6.00 0.76
C THR A 309 -8.30 -7.01 0.71
N LEU A 310 -9.45 -6.64 1.30
CA LEU A 310 -10.62 -7.49 1.38
C LEU A 310 -11.40 -7.37 0.06
N THR A 311 -11.29 -8.40 -0.76
CA THR A 311 -11.91 -8.48 -2.10
C THR A 311 -13.14 -9.39 -2.05
N GLY A 312 -14.15 -9.07 -2.87
CA GLY A 312 -15.35 -9.91 -3.00
C GLY A 312 -16.66 -9.15 -3.14
N ASN A 313 -16.69 -7.83 -2.91
CA ASN A 313 -17.85 -7.01 -3.30
C ASN A 313 -17.77 -6.69 -4.79
N ILE A 314 -18.94 -6.62 -5.44
CA ILE A 314 -19.06 -6.38 -6.87
C ILE A 314 -19.20 -4.87 -7.15
N ASN A 315 -19.73 -4.12 -6.19
CA ASN A 315 -20.00 -2.69 -6.31
C ASN A 315 -19.38 -1.90 -5.13
N LYS A 316 -19.58 -0.58 -5.12
CA LYS A 316 -18.99 0.34 -4.13
C LYS A 316 -19.37 -0.08 -2.72
N VAL A 317 -18.39 -0.08 -1.82
CA VAL A 317 -18.62 -0.33 -0.39
C VAL A 317 -18.95 0.99 0.28
N CYS A 318 -20.20 1.16 0.69
CA CYS A 318 -20.70 2.42 1.26
C CYS A 318 -20.31 2.61 2.73
N SER A 319 -20.30 1.52 3.50
CA SER A 319 -20.08 1.59 4.93
C SER A 319 -19.33 0.38 5.46
N VAL A 320 -18.55 0.61 6.51
CA VAL A 320 -17.84 -0.43 7.26
C VAL A 320 -17.92 -0.12 8.74
N ASP A 321 -18.10 -1.16 9.54
CA ASP A 321 -17.96 -1.06 11.00
C ASP A 321 -17.20 -2.28 11.53
N THR A 322 -16.64 -2.17 12.73
CA THR A 322 -15.98 -3.28 13.42
C THR A 322 -16.66 -3.59 14.74
N SER A 323 -16.70 -4.87 15.13
CA SER A 323 -17.30 -5.25 16.39
C SER A 323 -16.48 -4.72 17.57
N ARG A 324 -17.18 -4.09 18.52
CA ARG A 324 -16.61 -3.67 19.82
C ARG A 324 -16.43 -4.82 20.81
N VAL A 325 -16.99 -5.99 20.50
CA VAL A 325 -16.99 -7.16 21.40
C VAL A 325 -16.15 -8.30 20.81
N ALA A 326 -16.38 -8.66 19.55
CA ALA A 326 -15.57 -9.67 18.88
C ALA A 326 -14.32 -9.04 18.27
N ALA A 327 -13.17 -9.31 18.88
CA ALA A 327 -11.89 -8.94 18.31
C ALA A 327 -11.78 -9.50 16.88
N PHE A 328 -11.31 -8.66 15.96
CA PHE A 328 -11.08 -8.98 14.55
C PHE A 328 -12.33 -9.21 13.68
N THR A 329 -13.55 -8.93 14.14
CA THR A 329 -14.73 -9.03 13.25
C THR A 329 -15.08 -7.66 12.66
N ALA A 330 -15.22 -7.60 11.34
CA ALA A 330 -15.72 -6.43 10.62
C ALA A 330 -16.93 -6.76 9.76
N ALA A 331 -17.76 -5.76 9.49
CA ALA A 331 -18.91 -5.88 8.62
C ALA A 331 -18.91 -4.74 7.61
N SER A 332 -19.22 -5.04 6.36
CA SER A 332 -19.26 -4.06 5.28
C SER A 332 -20.57 -4.11 4.53
N ALA A 333 -21.07 -2.95 4.13
CA ALA A 333 -22.25 -2.79 3.30
C ALA A 333 -21.87 -2.26 1.92
N SER A 334 -22.44 -2.85 0.88
CA SER A 334 -22.15 -2.52 -0.52
C SER A 334 -23.43 -2.23 -1.31
N LEU A 335 -23.28 -1.46 -2.40
CA LEU A 335 -24.33 -1.18 -3.39
C LEU A 335 -24.65 -2.39 -4.29
N ASP A 336 -24.07 -3.55 -4.03
CA ASP A 336 -24.44 -4.82 -4.66
C ASP A 336 -25.53 -5.58 -3.89
N HIS A 337 -26.21 -4.89 -2.96
CA HIS A 337 -27.22 -5.46 -2.07
C HIS A 337 -26.67 -6.50 -1.08
N THR A 338 -25.36 -6.54 -0.84
CA THR A 338 -24.75 -7.48 0.11
C THR A 338 -24.21 -6.79 1.36
N ILE A 339 -24.31 -7.52 2.47
CA ILE A 339 -23.60 -7.24 3.72
C ILE A 339 -22.63 -8.39 3.92
N LYS A 340 -21.33 -8.09 3.99
CA LYS A 340 -20.28 -9.10 4.20
C LYS A 340 -19.67 -8.96 5.58
N ILE A 341 -19.37 -10.11 6.18
CA ILE A 341 -18.73 -10.23 7.48
C ILE A 341 -17.33 -10.78 7.26
N TRP A 342 -16.34 -10.13 7.83
CA TRP A 342 -14.92 -10.37 7.58
C TRP A 342 -14.21 -10.72 8.87
N ASP A 343 -13.27 -11.66 8.76
CA ASP A 343 -12.24 -11.87 9.76
C ASP A 343 -11.02 -11.01 9.42
N LEU A 344 -10.71 -10.02 10.24
CA LEU A 344 -9.58 -9.12 10.08
C LEU A 344 -8.24 -9.77 10.41
N ASN A 345 -8.23 -10.95 11.05
CA ASN A 345 -6.99 -11.68 11.32
C ASN A 345 -6.52 -12.47 10.10
N SER A 346 -7.45 -13.19 9.45
CA SER A 346 -7.16 -13.95 8.23
C SER A 346 -7.31 -13.16 6.94
N GLY A 347 -8.16 -12.12 6.95
CA GLY A 347 -8.52 -11.33 5.77
C GLY A 347 -9.60 -11.98 4.89
N PHE A 348 -10.25 -13.05 5.36
CA PHE A 348 -11.28 -13.75 4.59
C PHE A 348 -12.70 -13.30 4.95
N CYS A 349 -13.60 -13.40 3.96
CA CYS A 349 -15.04 -13.23 4.18
C CYS A 349 -15.59 -14.47 4.90
N ILE A 350 -16.11 -14.29 6.12
CA ILE A 350 -16.75 -15.36 6.91
C ILE A 350 -18.16 -15.64 6.39
N ASN A 351 -18.95 -14.58 6.17
CA ASN A 351 -20.35 -14.71 5.79
C ASN A 351 -20.76 -13.61 4.80
N THR A 352 -21.69 -13.93 3.90
CA THR A 352 -22.31 -12.97 2.98
C THR A 352 -23.82 -13.04 3.15
N ILE A 353 -24.40 -11.92 3.54
CA ILE A 353 -25.83 -11.74 3.78
C ILE A 353 -26.41 -10.95 2.62
N MET A 354 -27.42 -11.50 1.97
CA MET A 354 -28.14 -10.82 0.89
C MET A 354 -29.24 -9.96 1.49
N SER A 355 -29.30 -8.70 1.08
CA SER A 355 -30.34 -7.76 1.48
C SER A 355 -31.24 -7.41 0.28
N PRO A 356 -32.52 -7.08 0.51
CA PRO A 356 -33.46 -6.79 -0.58
C PRO A 356 -33.27 -5.37 -1.16
N SER A 357 -32.52 -4.49 -0.51
CA SER A 357 -32.35 -3.08 -0.88
C SER A 357 -30.94 -2.60 -0.59
N ASN A 358 -30.51 -1.53 -1.27
CA ASN A 358 -29.16 -0.97 -1.11
C ASN A 358 -28.94 -0.51 0.33
N CYS A 359 -27.84 -0.94 0.94
CA CYS A 359 -27.45 -0.55 2.29
C CYS A 359 -26.50 0.66 2.21
N ASN A 360 -26.94 1.81 2.75
CA ASN A 360 -26.12 3.02 2.76
C ASN A 360 -25.16 3.05 3.95
N SER A 361 -25.59 2.51 5.09
CA SER A 361 -24.87 2.58 6.35
C SER A 361 -25.12 1.35 7.19
N LEU A 362 -24.09 0.96 7.93
CA LEU A 362 -24.09 -0.24 8.74
C LEU A 362 -23.41 0.04 10.08
N ALA A 363 -23.90 -0.60 11.14
CA ALA A 363 -23.25 -0.52 12.45
C ALA A 363 -23.49 -1.79 13.27
N PHE A 364 -22.50 -2.17 14.06
CA PHE A 364 -22.62 -3.25 15.04
C PHE A 364 -23.46 -2.79 16.24
N VAL A 365 -24.48 -3.58 16.57
CA VAL A 365 -25.26 -3.40 17.79
C VAL A 365 -24.56 -4.11 18.94
N ASP A 366 -24.28 -5.40 18.73
CA ASP A 366 -23.63 -6.30 19.69
C ASP A 366 -22.61 -7.19 18.96
N ARG A 367 -22.14 -8.25 19.62
CA ARG A 367 -21.23 -9.25 19.02
C ARG A 367 -21.82 -9.92 17.77
N ASP A 368 -23.08 -10.35 17.85
CA ASP A 368 -23.69 -11.22 16.84
C ASP A 368 -24.76 -10.52 16.00
N THR A 369 -25.05 -9.24 16.28
CA THR A 369 -26.13 -8.48 15.64
C THR A 369 -25.58 -7.23 14.99
N VAL A 370 -25.96 -7.02 13.72
CA VAL A 370 -25.63 -5.82 12.94
C VAL A 370 -26.91 -5.15 12.49
N CYS A 371 -26.92 -3.82 12.50
CA CYS A 371 -28.01 -3.02 11.97
C CYS A 371 -27.60 -2.37 10.64
N SER A 372 -28.57 -2.21 9.73
CA SER A 372 -28.36 -1.61 8.42
C SER A 372 -29.48 -0.65 8.05
N GLY A 373 -29.09 0.50 7.49
CA GLY A 373 -30.01 1.50 6.95
C GLY A 373 -30.08 1.42 5.44
N HIS A 374 -31.28 1.23 4.91
CA HIS A 374 -31.49 0.97 3.49
C HIS A 374 -32.13 2.14 2.74
N VAL A 375 -31.92 2.15 1.43
CA VAL A 375 -32.52 3.12 0.50
C VAL A 375 -34.04 3.04 0.47
N ASP A 376 -34.61 1.86 0.74
CA ASP A 376 -36.06 1.65 0.81
C ASP A 376 -36.72 2.25 2.05
N GLY A 377 -35.93 2.85 2.96
CA GLY A 377 -36.45 3.49 4.15
C GLY A 377 -36.44 2.61 5.41
N ASN A 378 -36.07 1.34 5.27
CA ASN A 378 -36.14 0.39 6.37
C ASN A 378 -34.80 0.28 7.11
N LEU A 379 -34.90 0.21 8.44
CA LEU A 379 -33.87 -0.24 9.35
C LEU A 379 -34.03 -1.75 9.53
N ARG A 380 -32.96 -2.51 9.30
CA ARG A 380 -32.95 -3.96 9.46
C ARG A 380 -31.91 -4.39 10.47
N LEU A 381 -32.26 -5.38 11.29
CA LEU A 381 -31.34 -6.08 12.18
C LEU A 381 -31.04 -7.46 11.60
N TRP A 382 -29.78 -7.86 11.64
CA TRP A 382 -29.27 -9.10 11.08
C TRP A 382 -28.54 -9.90 12.14
N ASP A 383 -28.88 -11.19 12.25
CA ASP A 383 -28.08 -12.16 12.99
C ASP A 383 -26.92 -12.62 12.09
N ILE A 384 -25.71 -12.26 12.47
CA ILE A 384 -24.48 -12.53 11.73
C ILE A 384 -24.20 -14.03 11.61
N ARG A 385 -24.50 -14.80 12.67
CA ARG A 385 -24.22 -16.24 12.71
C ARG A 385 -25.17 -17.01 11.80
N LYS A 386 -26.44 -16.60 11.78
CA LYS A 386 -27.46 -17.25 10.94
C LYS A 386 -27.53 -16.67 9.53
N GLY A 387 -27.01 -15.46 9.31
CA GLY A 387 -27.12 -14.72 8.06
C GLY A 387 -28.56 -14.37 7.69
N LYS A 388 -29.43 -14.13 8.68
CA LYS A 388 -30.86 -13.85 8.47
C LYS A 388 -31.25 -12.52 9.09
N CYS A 389 -32.20 -11.84 8.45
CA CYS A 389 -32.87 -10.67 9.02
C CYS A 389 -33.70 -11.12 10.22
N THR A 390 -33.46 -10.54 11.38
CA THR A 390 -34.20 -10.83 12.61
C THR A 390 -35.38 -9.90 12.79
N SER A 391 -35.23 -8.63 12.39
CA SER A 391 -36.25 -7.61 12.54
C SER A 391 -36.11 -6.54 11.47
N GLU A 392 -37.24 -5.97 11.06
CA GLU A 392 -37.32 -4.93 10.05
C GLU A 392 -38.35 -3.88 10.48
N VAL A 393 -37.95 -2.61 10.44
CA VAL A 393 -38.80 -1.47 10.84
C VAL A 393 -38.63 -0.34 9.84
N ALA A 394 -39.75 0.27 9.44
CA ALA A 394 -39.73 1.47 8.60
C ALA A 394 -39.30 2.68 9.45
N ALA A 395 -38.17 3.29 9.09
CA ALA A 395 -37.60 4.41 9.86
C ALA A 395 -37.83 5.77 9.18
N HIS A 396 -37.60 5.83 7.87
CA HIS A 396 -37.67 7.05 7.06
C HIS A 396 -38.12 6.71 5.63
N PRO A 397 -38.41 7.69 4.75
CA PRO A 397 -38.61 7.41 3.33
C PRO A 397 -37.35 6.86 2.63
N GLN A 398 -36.17 7.30 3.10
CA GLN A 398 -34.86 6.80 2.67
C GLN A 398 -33.87 7.02 3.82
N VAL A 399 -33.27 5.94 4.33
CA VAL A 399 -32.27 6.02 5.40
C VAL A 399 -30.91 6.36 4.80
N THR A 400 -30.29 7.44 5.26
CA THR A 400 -28.96 7.87 4.81
C THR A 400 -27.85 7.28 5.67
N SER A 401 -28.06 7.23 6.99
CA SER A 401 -27.05 6.74 7.92
C SER A 401 -27.64 6.12 9.18
N VAL A 402 -26.85 5.24 9.80
CA VAL A 402 -27.19 4.55 11.05
C VAL A 402 -25.99 4.61 11.99
N CYS A 403 -26.25 4.91 13.26
CA CYS A 403 -25.25 4.92 14.32
C CYS A 403 -25.83 4.23 15.55
N VAL A 404 -25.02 3.50 16.31
CA VAL A 404 -25.44 2.81 17.53
C VAL A 404 -24.82 3.48 18.74
N SER A 405 -25.58 3.62 19.82
CA SER A 405 -25.07 4.11 21.10
C SER A 405 -24.05 3.14 21.71
N ARG A 406 -23.13 3.66 22.51
CA ARG A 406 -22.05 2.83 23.09
C ARG A 406 -22.53 1.69 23.98
N ASN A 407 -23.67 1.86 24.63
CA ASN A 407 -24.31 0.82 25.44
C ASN A 407 -25.11 -0.21 24.62
N GLY A 408 -25.18 -0.08 23.29
CA GLY A 408 -25.91 -1.00 22.42
C GLY A 408 -27.44 -0.94 22.54
N ASN A 409 -27.98 -0.04 23.37
CA ASN A 409 -29.43 0.00 23.65
C ASN A 409 -30.20 0.89 22.66
N PHE A 410 -29.54 1.83 21.99
CA PHE A 410 -30.21 2.75 21.08
C PHE A 410 -29.56 2.77 19.69
N ILE A 411 -30.40 2.87 18.67
CA ILE A 411 -30.00 3.06 17.28
C ILE A 411 -30.50 4.43 16.83
N LEU A 412 -29.59 5.27 16.32
CA LEU A 412 -29.92 6.51 15.64
C LEU A 412 -29.96 6.24 14.13
N THR A 413 -31.05 6.65 13.52
CA THR A 413 -31.21 6.65 12.06
C THR A 413 -31.35 8.08 11.57
N SER A 414 -30.77 8.39 10.42
CA SER A 414 -30.97 9.67 9.74
C SER A 414 -31.62 9.42 8.40
N GLY A 415 -32.59 10.26 8.06
CA GLY A 415 -33.32 10.18 6.81
C GLY A 415 -33.10 11.37 5.89
N LYS A 416 -33.43 11.16 4.61
CA LYS A 416 -33.50 12.23 3.59
C LYS A 416 -34.62 13.25 3.87
N ASP A 417 -35.52 12.93 4.78
CA ASP A 417 -36.57 13.81 5.32
C ASP A 417 -36.04 14.86 6.31
N ASN A 418 -34.72 14.94 6.52
CA ASN A 418 -34.04 15.85 7.45
C ASN A 418 -34.39 15.60 8.91
N VAL A 419 -34.71 14.36 9.25
CA VAL A 419 -35.07 13.93 10.59
C VAL A 419 -34.09 12.86 11.06
N HIS A 420 -33.79 12.87 12.36
CA HIS A 420 -33.06 11.80 13.02
C HIS A 420 -33.98 11.08 14.01
N ASN A 421 -34.24 9.79 13.80
CA ASN A 421 -35.05 8.97 14.68
C ASN A 421 -34.19 8.10 15.57
N LEU A 422 -34.49 8.08 16.86
CA LEU A 422 -33.86 7.26 17.88
C LEU A 422 -34.77 6.07 18.21
N PHE A 423 -34.26 4.87 17.98
CA PHE A 423 -34.92 3.61 18.26
C PHE A 423 -34.32 2.95 19.49
N ASP A 424 -35.15 2.40 20.38
CA ASP A 424 -34.69 1.41 21.36
C ASP A 424 -34.52 0.06 20.67
N VAL A 425 -33.37 -0.56 20.85
CA VAL A 425 -33.00 -1.83 20.20
C VAL A 425 -33.90 -2.98 20.65
N ARG A 426 -34.40 -2.95 21.90
CA ARG A 426 -35.20 -4.05 22.46
C ARG A 426 -36.63 -4.05 21.91
N THR A 427 -37.22 -2.87 21.76
CA THR A 427 -38.62 -2.72 21.31
C THR A 427 -38.72 -2.38 19.83
N LEU A 428 -37.65 -1.81 19.26
CA LEU A 428 -37.62 -1.21 17.92
C LEU A 428 -38.69 -0.13 17.72
N GLU A 429 -39.10 0.52 18.81
CA GLU A 429 -39.98 1.68 18.78
C GLU A 429 -39.17 2.98 18.77
N VAL A 430 -39.75 4.03 18.18
CA VAL A 430 -39.14 5.36 18.17
C VAL A 430 -39.28 5.98 19.56
N CYS A 431 -38.17 6.15 20.26
CA CYS A 431 -38.09 6.80 21.56
C CYS A 431 -37.88 8.31 21.48
N GLY A 432 -37.39 8.81 20.35
CA GLY A 432 -37.16 10.23 20.14
C GLY A 432 -36.98 10.58 18.68
N THR A 433 -37.43 11.78 18.32
CA THR A 433 -37.31 12.32 16.97
C THR A 433 -36.67 13.70 17.06
N PHE A 434 -35.51 13.87 16.41
CA PHE A 434 -34.72 15.08 16.44
C PHE A 434 -34.78 15.79 15.10
N ARG A 435 -35.15 17.07 15.16
CA ARG A 435 -35.23 17.98 14.02
C ARG A 435 -34.85 19.38 14.47
N ALA A 436 -34.18 20.14 13.61
CA ALA A 436 -33.90 21.55 13.83
C ALA A 436 -34.32 22.34 12.59
N GLY A 437 -34.73 23.60 12.77
CA GLY A 437 -34.97 24.51 11.66
C GLY A 437 -33.63 24.83 10.98
N GLY A 438 -33.51 24.53 9.68
CA GLY A 438 -32.26 24.70 8.91
C GLY A 438 -31.45 23.42 8.71
N ASN A 439 -31.61 22.41 9.58
CA ASN A 439 -30.91 21.14 9.41
C ASN A 439 -31.33 20.46 8.10
N GLN A 440 -30.35 20.23 7.23
CA GLN A 440 -30.50 19.50 5.99
C GLN A 440 -29.49 18.37 5.98
N VAL A 441 -29.98 17.14 6.12
CA VAL A 441 -29.13 15.96 6.20
C VAL A 441 -28.37 15.82 4.89
N VAL A 442 -27.05 15.81 4.99
CA VAL A 442 -26.21 15.67 3.81
C VAL A 442 -26.46 14.30 3.19
N THR A 443 -26.89 14.33 1.93
CA THR A 443 -27.34 13.15 1.15
C THR A 443 -26.44 11.95 1.39
N GLY A 444 -27.01 10.77 1.67
CA GLY A 444 -26.39 9.42 1.68
C GLY A 444 -25.07 9.18 2.44
N TRP A 445 -24.41 10.23 2.94
CA TRP A 445 -23.01 10.24 3.37
C TRP A 445 -22.87 10.94 4.73
N GLY A 446 -23.91 11.64 5.20
CA GLY A 446 -23.95 12.30 6.50
C GLY A 446 -23.82 11.28 7.64
N ARG A 447 -22.70 11.28 8.36
CA ARG A 447 -22.50 10.43 9.55
C ARG A 447 -22.76 11.18 10.84
N PRO A 448 -23.91 10.97 11.51
CA PRO A 448 -24.13 11.47 12.85
C PRO A 448 -23.38 10.61 13.86
N CYS A 449 -23.15 11.15 15.05
CA CYS A 449 -22.54 10.42 16.17
C CYS A 449 -23.23 10.71 17.50
N PHE A 450 -23.20 9.73 18.39
CA PHE A 450 -23.53 9.95 19.81
C PHE A 450 -22.35 10.55 20.56
N SER A 451 -22.63 11.30 21.62
CA SER A 451 -21.66 11.53 22.67
C SER A 451 -21.39 10.22 23.44
N PRO A 452 -20.23 10.07 24.10
CA PRO A 452 -19.87 8.83 24.81
C PRO A 452 -20.80 8.49 25.98
N ASP A 453 -21.37 9.51 26.62
CA ASP A 453 -22.39 9.37 27.67
C ASP A 453 -23.80 9.07 27.10
N GLY A 454 -23.97 9.18 25.77
CA GLY A 454 -25.23 9.01 25.05
C GLY A 454 -26.25 10.12 25.26
N ASN A 455 -25.91 11.20 25.97
CA ASN A 455 -26.83 12.29 26.27
C ASN A 455 -27.00 13.27 25.12
N PHE A 456 -26.04 13.33 24.20
CA PHE A 456 -26.05 14.22 23.05
C PHE A 456 -25.91 13.46 21.73
N ILE A 457 -26.49 14.04 20.69
CA ILE A 457 -26.39 13.55 19.31
C ILE A 457 -25.87 14.71 18.48
N ALA A 458 -24.80 14.50 17.72
CA ALA A 458 -24.28 15.49 16.78
C ALA A 458 -24.52 15.03 15.34
N ALA A 459 -25.02 15.92 14.50
CA ALA A 459 -25.13 15.70 13.06
C ALA A 459 -24.71 16.94 12.28
N GLY A 460 -24.00 16.71 11.18
CA GLY A 460 -23.66 17.74 10.20
C GLY A 460 -24.82 18.03 9.25
N SER A 461 -24.91 19.28 8.81
CA SER A 461 -25.91 19.76 7.87
C SER A 461 -25.28 20.32 6.60
N SER A 462 -26.06 20.39 5.51
CA SER A 462 -25.58 20.88 4.22
C SER A 462 -25.35 22.39 4.17
N ASP A 463 -25.85 23.12 5.15
CA ASP A 463 -25.59 24.55 5.37
C ASP A 463 -24.21 24.84 5.98
N GLY A 464 -23.46 23.80 6.37
CA GLY A 464 -22.15 23.93 7.00
C GLY A 464 -22.20 23.99 8.54
N ASN A 465 -23.39 23.88 9.11
CA ASN A 465 -23.55 23.86 10.56
C ASN A 465 -23.52 22.43 11.11
N ILE A 466 -23.16 22.32 12.38
CA ILE A 466 -23.31 21.09 13.15
C ILE A 466 -24.39 21.33 14.19
N HIS A 467 -25.42 20.50 14.17
CA HIS A 467 -26.48 20.53 15.15
C HIS A 467 -26.23 19.47 16.21
N ILE A 468 -26.29 19.87 17.48
CA ILE A 468 -26.17 18.98 18.62
C ILE A 468 -27.48 19.01 19.40
N TRP A 469 -28.13 17.86 19.53
CA TRP A 469 -29.37 17.71 20.29
C TRP A 469 -29.07 17.08 21.65
N SER A 470 -29.67 17.60 22.71
CA SER A 470 -29.78 16.89 23.97
C SER A 470 -30.91 15.85 23.91
N ARG A 471 -30.60 14.61 24.25
CA ARG A 471 -31.56 13.50 24.31
C ARG A 471 -32.61 13.69 25.41
N VAL A 472 -32.23 14.35 26.52
CA VAL A 472 -33.11 14.53 27.68
C VAL A 472 -33.99 15.76 27.55
N SER A 473 -33.41 16.90 27.16
CA SER A 473 -34.16 18.17 27.08
C SER A 473 -34.72 18.47 25.69
N GLY A 474 -34.21 17.81 24.64
CA GLY A 474 -34.54 18.14 23.25
C GLY A 474 -33.94 19.47 22.76
N ALA A 475 -33.17 20.17 23.60
CA ALA A 475 -32.54 21.43 23.22
C ALA A 475 -31.50 21.22 22.12
N VAL A 476 -31.42 22.19 21.20
CA VAL A 476 -30.50 22.18 20.05
C VAL A 476 -29.45 23.25 20.25
N THR A 477 -28.18 22.88 20.19
CA THR A 477 -27.06 23.81 20.03
C THR A 477 -26.54 23.72 18.60
N VAL A 478 -26.14 24.86 18.04
CA VAL A 478 -25.63 24.96 16.67
C VAL A 478 -24.19 25.43 16.73
N LEU A 479 -23.29 24.67 16.10
CA LEU A 479 -21.90 25.06 15.92
C LEU A 479 -21.72 25.54 14.48
N GLU A 480 -21.31 26.80 14.36
CA GLU A 480 -21.05 27.47 13.09
C GLU A 480 -19.54 27.53 12.85
N GLY A 481 -19.10 27.27 11.61
CA GLY A 481 -17.68 27.43 11.26
C GLY A 481 -17.22 26.76 9.96
N HIS A 482 -17.91 25.73 9.47
CA HIS A 482 -17.54 25.14 8.18
C HIS A 482 -17.97 26.04 7.03
N SER A 483 -17.17 26.05 5.96
CA SER A 483 -17.46 26.79 4.73
C SER A 483 -18.33 26.01 3.74
N SER A 484 -18.58 24.73 4.02
CA SER A 484 -19.23 23.77 3.12
C SER A 484 -19.98 22.71 3.94
N ALA A 485 -20.79 21.90 3.26
CA ALA A 485 -21.60 20.85 3.88
C ALA A 485 -20.77 19.89 4.75
N VAL A 486 -21.23 19.64 5.98
CA VAL A 486 -20.56 18.76 6.93
C VAL A 486 -20.95 17.30 6.67
N LEU A 487 -19.98 16.48 6.28
CA LEU A 487 -20.19 15.09 5.87
C LEU A 487 -20.13 14.11 7.04
N SER A 488 -19.24 14.32 8.00
CA SER A 488 -19.02 13.36 9.09
C SER A 488 -18.75 14.06 10.40
N CYS A 489 -19.34 13.54 11.47
CA CYS A 489 -19.04 13.92 12.85
C CYS A 489 -18.53 12.69 13.60
N ALA A 490 -17.56 12.89 14.49
CA ALA A 490 -17.04 11.85 15.37
C ALA A 490 -16.76 12.43 16.74
N TRP A 491 -17.28 11.83 17.79
CA TRP A 491 -17.04 12.26 19.17
C TRP A 491 -15.89 11.45 19.77
N SER A 492 -14.97 12.10 20.48
CA SER A 492 -13.96 11.39 21.28
C SER A 492 -14.63 10.57 22.38
N GLU A 493 -14.18 9.31 22.56
CA GLU A 493 -14.63 8.40 23.62
C GLU A 493 -14.39 8.91 25.05
N ARG A 494 -13.56 9.94 25.22
CA ARG A 494 -13.33 10.61 26.52
C ARG A 494 -14.32 11.75 26.81
N GLY A 495 -15.18 12.10 25.85
CA GLY A 495 -16.16 13.19 25.95
C GLY A 495 -15.71 14.49 25.28
N THR A 496 -14.40 14.73 25.12
CA THR A 496 -13.84 15.86 24.36
C THR A 496 -12.56 15.42 23.68
N PRO A 497 -12.27 15.84 22.43
CA PRO A 497 -13.02 16.78 21.58
C PRO A 497 -14.07 16.13 20.65
N LEU A 498 -14.93 16.95 20.03
CA LEU A 498 -15.77 16.56 18.88
C LEU A 498 -15.01 16.91 17.60
N ALA A 499 -14.94 16.00 16.63
CA ALA A 499 -14.37 16.26 15.31
C ALA A 499 -15.45 16.26 14.24
N SER A 500 -15.27 17.07 13.21
CA SER A 500 -16.19 17.18 12.09
C SER A 500 -15.45 17.44 10.79
N ALA A 501 -15.99 16.95 9.68
CA ALA A 501 -15.37 17.02 8.36
C ALA A 501 -16.33 17.62 7.33
N ASP A 502 -15.83 18.52 6.47
CA ASP A 502 -16.59 19.09 5.37
C ASP A 502 -16.35 18.40 4.02
N ARG A 503 -17.16 18.80 3.03
CA ARG A 503 -17.05 18.38 1.64
C ARG A 503 -15.82 18.92 0.92
N ASN A 504 -15.12 19.92 1.46
CA ASN A 504 -13.90 20.47 0.89
C ASN A 504 -12.63 19.78 1.42
N GLY A 505 -12.77 18.86 2.38
CA GLY A 505 -11.66 18.10 2.95
C GLY A 505 -11.06 18.73 4.21
N ASN A 506 -11.73 19.71 4.81
CA ASN A 506 -11.33 20.31 6.06
C ASN A 506 -11.88 19.51 7.24
N VAL A 507 -11.06 19.40 8.27
CA VAL A 507 -11.42 18.80 9.56
C VAL A 507 -11.33 19.86 10.63
N TYR A 508 -12.40 20.01 11.41
CA TYR A 508 -12.52 20.95 12.50
C TYR A 508 -12.66 20.17 13.81
N ILE A 509 -11.88 20.56 14.81
CA ILE A 509 -11.87 19.97 16.14
C ILE A 509 -12.45 20.99 17.13
N TRP A 510 -13.53 20.60 17.79
CA TRP A 510 -14.32 21.40 18.72
C TRP A 510 -14.09 20.95 20.16
N THR A 511 -14.03 21.92 21.06
CA THR A 511 -13.83 21.70 22.51
C THR A 511 -14.84 22.45 23.35
#